data_AF-A0A372Z434-F1
#
_entry.id   AF-A0A372Z434-F1
#
_cell.length_a   1.000
_cell.length_b   1.000
_cell.length_c   1.000
_cell.angle_alpha   90.00
_cell.angle_beta   90.00
_cell.angle_gamma   90.00
#
_symmetry.space_group_name_H-M   'P 1'
#
loop_
_entity.id
_entity.type
_entity.pdbx_description
1 polymer ?
#
loop_
_entity_poly.entity_id
_entity_poly.type
_entity_poly.pdbx_seq_one_letter_code
_entity_poly.pdbx_strand_id
1 'polypeptide(L)'
;MKRILPYTIFCLLFVLTSCSEEQLDVYNGDNYVYFTYMSDKSPQKITFNFATDAPLLREGTVKVKMTLLGYLLEENATCDISAVGEKSTARSGIDYAPLTSGIFHSGLAEDTYEVTVYRNEDLLNTDYTLTLSLDAVENCLVGPAEYKHVTIQVTDRISQPVWWNQSSAANLGTYSDMKYRVFIIFMDGEILESLDKYTGIEFVNLIADFKAWWKDQWQQGNYQYYDTDGVTPLYETILDN
;
A
#
# COMPACT_ATOMS: atom_id res chain seq x y z
N MET A 1 -66.92 49.59 -1.50
CA MET A 1 -66.18 48.31 -1.51
C MET A 1 -64.69 48.59 -1.70
N LYS A 2 -63.89 48.13 -0.73
CA LYS A 2 -62.44 47.85 -0.74
C LYS A 2 -61.47 48.94 -1.24
N ARG A 3 -60.96 49.72 -0.27
CA ARG A 3 -59.68 50.44 -0.32
C ARG A 3 -58.54 49.41 -0.40
N ILE A 4 -58.05 49.07 -1.60
CA ILE A 4 -56.87 48.18 -1.74
C ILE A 4 -55.77 48.79 -2.63
N LEU A 5 -56.01 49.96 -3.23
CA LEU A 5 -55.14 50.48 -4.30
C LEU A 5 -53.80 51.13 -3.90
N PRO A 6 -53.55 51.62 -2.65
CA PRO A 6 -52.24 52.21 -2.35
C PRO A 6 -51.22 51.22 -1.77
N TYR A 7 -51.64 50.02 -1.33
CA TYR A 7 -50.75 49.08 -0.65
C TYR A 7 -49.95 48.17 -1.60
N THR A 8 -50.45 47.95 -2.82
CA THR A 8 -49.79 47.11 -3.83
C THR A 8 -48.55 47.78 -4.45
N ILE A 9 -48.47 49.11 -4.45
CA ILE A 9 -47.31 49.86 -4.94
C ILE A 9 -46.18 49.94 -3.90
N PHE A 10 -46.52 49.89 -2.60
CA PHE A 10 -45.52 49.94 -1.53
C PHE A 10 -44.77 48.60 -1.35
N CYS A 11 -45.46 47.46 -1.58
CA CYS A 11 -44.80 46.14 -1.53
C CYS A 11 -43.87 45.86 -2.72
N LEU A 12 -44.00 46.59 -3.84
CA LEU A 12 -43.14 46.40 -5.01
C LEU A 12 -41.76 47.05 -4.87
N LEU A 13 -41.59 47.98 -3.91
CA LEU A 13 -40.35 48.71 -3.67
C LEU A 13 -39.35 47.98 -2.76
N PHE A 14 -39.74 46.86 -2.14
CA PHE A 14 -38.87 46.10 -1.23
C PHE A 14 -38.19 44.88 -1.85
N VAL A 15 -38.39 44.60 -3.14
CA VAL A 15 -37.83 43.40 -3.81
C VAL A 15 -36.46 43.68 -4.49
N LEU A 16 -35.91 44.89 -4.32
CA LEU A 16 -34.60 45.27 -4.89
C LEU A 16 -33.46 45.26 -3.87
N THR A 17 -33.64 44.66 -2.69
CA THR A 17 -32.48 44.29 -1.86
C THR A 17 -31.79 43.12 -2.52
N SER A 18 -30.95 43.49 -3.49
CA SER A 18 -29.94 42.70 -4.16
C SER A 18 -29.49 41.55 -3.29
N CYS A 19 -29.66 40.32 -3.80
CA CYS A 19 -28.74 39.25 -3.48
C CYS A 19 -27.36 39.85 -3.76
N SER A 20 -26.56 40.14 -2.73
CA SER A 20 -25.15 40.38 -2.96
C SER A 20 -24.61 39.04 -3.43
N GLU A 21 -24.36 38.90 -4.73
CA GLU A 21 -23.44 37.87 -5.19
C GLU A 21 -22.12 38.18 -4.50
N GLU A 22 -21.87 37.46 -3.41
CA GLU A 22 -20.58 37.42 -2.78
C GLU A 22 -19.67 36.85 -3.86
N GLN A 23 -18.93 37.75 -4.52
CA GLN A 23 -17.96 37.40 -5.52
C GLN A 23 -16.99 36.47 -4.81
N LEU A 24 -17.07 35.17 -5.10
CA LEU A 24 -16.11 34.21 -4.56
C LEU A 24 -14.76 34.70 -5.00
N ASP A 25 -13.97 35.21 -4.04
CA ASP A 25 -12.62 35.67 -4.32
C ASP A 25 -11.90 34.54 -5.04
N VAL A 26 -11.41 34.85 -6.24
CA VAL A 26 -10.51 33.95 -6.97
C VAL A 26 -9.34 33.71 -6.01
N TYR A 27 -9.09 32.42 -5.71
CA TYR A 27 -8.01 32.04 -4.82
C TYR A 27 -6.71 32.75 -5.25
N ASN A 28 -6.05 33.45 -4.34
CA ASN A 28 -4.77 34.14 -4.59
C ASN A 28 -3.69 33.63 -3.64
N GLY A 29 -3.88 32.43 -3.08
CA GLY A 29 -2.94 31.81 -2.14
C GLY A 29 -1.80 31.08 -2.84
N ASP A 30 -0.72 30.86 -2.11
CA ASP A 30 0.40 30.02 -2.55
C ASP A 30 -0.03 28.57 -2.72
N ASN A 31 0.57 27.86 -3.67
CA ASN A 31 0.37 26.42 -3.81
C ASN A 31 1.08 25.64 -2.71
N TYR A 32 0.41 24.65 -2.14
CA TYR A 32 0.96 23.77 -1.11
C TYR A 32 1.03 22.33 -1.59
N VAL A 33 2.15 21.65 -1.33
CA VAL A 33 2.31 20.21 -1.58
C VAL A 33 2.62 19.49 -0.28
N TYR A 34 2.00 18.34 -0.08
CA TYR A 34 2.16 17.50 1.12
C TYR A 34 1.94 16.02 0.79
N PHE A 35 2.36 15.12 1.68
CA PHE A 35 2.00 13.71 1.56
C PHE A 35 0.52 13.51 1.89
N THR A 36 -0.23 12.88 1.01
CA THR A 36 -1.68 12.71 1.13
C THR A 36 -2.06 12.02 2.43
N TYR A 37 -2.87 12.66 3.27
CA TYR A 37 -3.32 12.11 4.55
C TYR A 37 -4.27 10.91 4.37
N MET A 38 -4.40 10.11 5.43
CA MET A 38 -5.30 8.94 5.47
C MET A 38 -6.77 9.39 5.60
N SER A 39 -7.75 8.51 5.33
CA SER A 39 -9.18 8.89 5.42
C SER A 39 -9.63 9.44 6.78
N ASP A 40 -8.93 9.10 7.86
CA ASP A 40 -9.13 9.62 9.21
C ASP A 40 -8.38 10.94 9.51
N LYS A 41 -7.77 11.55 8.48
CA LYS A 41 -6.93 12.76 8.53
C LYS A 41 -5.62 12.59 9.31
N SER A 42 -5.20 11.37 9.59
CA SER A 42 -3.85 11.13 10.12
C SER A 42 -2.78 11.23 9.04
N PRO A 43 -1.51 11.50 9.39
CA PRO A 43 -0.40 11.44 8.43
C PRO A 43 -0.34 10.11 7.71
N GLN A 44 0.10 10.13 6.46
CA GLN A 44 0.13 8.93 5.61
C GLN A 44 0.95 7.81 6.26
N LYS A 45 0.34 6.63 6.37
CA LYS A 45 1.03 5.41 6.76
C LYS A 45 0.78 4.32 5.72
N ILE A 46 1.86 3.79 5.17
CA ILE A 46 1.82 2.72 4.16
C ILE A 46 2.42 1.48 4.80
N THR A 47 1.76 0.33 4.60
CA THR A 47 2.33 -0.98 4.92
C THR A 47 2.60 -1.69 3.61
N PHE A 48 3.82 -2.19 3.45
CA PHE A 48 4.21 -3.04 2.34
C PHE A 48 4.66 -4.38 2.90
N ASN A 49 4.00 -5.45 2.52
CA ASN A 49 4.32 -6.79 3.00
C ASN A 49 4.78 -7.64 1.82
N PHE A 50 6.06 -7.98 1.78
CA PHE A 50 6.60 -8.83 0.72
C PHE A 50 5.88 -10.17 0.61
N ALA A 51 5.40 -10.74 1.72
CA ALA A 51 4.68 -12.01 1.68
C ALA A 51 3.35 -11.95 0.92
N THR A 52 2.74 -10.76 0.81
CA THR A 52 1.44 -10.56 0.14
C THR A 52 1.54 -9.76 -1.14
N ASP A 53 2.33 -8.71 -1.15
CA ASP A 53 2.36 -7.71 -2.23
C ASP A 53 3.38 -8.06 -3.31
N ALA A 54 4.43 -8.81 -2.95
CA ALA A 54 5.52 -9.16 -3.85
C ALA A 54 6.23 -10.48 -3.44
N PRO A 55 5.51 -11.62 -3.34
CA PRO A 55 5.99 -12.84 -2.69
C PRO A 55 7.21 -13.48 -3.31
N LEU A 56 7.44 -13.23 -4.62
CA LEU A 56 8.59 -13.76 -5.36
C LEU A 56 9.72 -12.74 -5.56
N LEU A 57 9.52 -11.48 -5.18
CA LEU A 57 10.50 -10.42 -5.43
C LEU A 57 11.38 -10.17 -4.21
N ARG A 58 12.58 -9.67 -4.50
CA ARG A 58 13.54 -9.17 -3.50
C ARG A 58 13.53 -7.65 -3.37
N GLU A 59 12.85 -6.97 -4.29
CA GLU A 59 12.63 -5.53 -4.29
C GLU A 59 11.15 -5.25 -4.52
N GLY A 60 10.64 -4.20 -3.89
CA GLY A 60 9.26 -3.76 -3.98
C GLY A 60 9.19 -2.26 -4.19
N THR A 61 8.17 -1.80 -4.91
CA THR A 61 7.92 -0.38 -5.14
C THR A 61 6.76 0.10 -4.29
N VAL A 62 7.06 0.97 -3.33
CA VAL A 62 6.07 1.62 -2.47
C VAL A 62 5.69 2.97 -3.06
N LYS A 63 4.40 3.16 -3.31
CA LYS A 63 3.84 4.39 -3.88
C LYS A 63 3.41 5.36 -2.77
N VAL A 64 4.17 6.43 -2.59
CA VAL A 64 3.90 7.52 -1.65
C VAL A 64 3.10 8.58 -2.38
N LYS A 65 1.85 8.82 -1.96
CA LYS A 65 0.99 9.81 -2.61
C LYS A 65 1.26 11.21 -2.09
N MET A 66 1.28 12.18 -2.98
CA MET A 66 1.37 13.60 -2.70
C MET A 66 0.15 14.32 -3.25
N THR A 67 -0.29 15.38 -2.57
CA THR A 67 -1.44 16.19 -2.98
C THR A 67 -1.05 17.65 -3.05
N LEU A 68 -1.56 18.33 -4.09
CA LEU A 68 -1.49 19.76 -4.28
C LEU A 68 -2.76 20.42 -3.75
N LEU A 69 -2.59 21.43 -2.90
CA LEU A 69 -3.64 22.34 -2.47
C LEU A 69 -3.36 23.72 -3.08
N GLY A 70 -4.22 24.14 -4.00
CA GLY A 70 -4.10 25.40 -4.73
C GLY A 70 -4.48 25.24 -6.20
N TYR A 71 -3.84 26.02 -7.07
CA TYR A 71 -3.97 25.88 -8.51
C TYR A 71 -3.04 24.81 -9.05
N LEU A 72 -3.52 24.07 -10.06
CA LEU A 72 -2.69 23.12 -10.80
C LEU A 72 -1.43 23.81 -11.31
N LEU A 73 -0.28 23.16 -11.13
CA LEU A 73 0.99 23.71 -11.58
C LEU A 73 1.02 23.75 -13.12
N GLU A 74 1.60 24.80 -13.67
CA GLU A 74 1.82 24.94 -15.12
C GLU A 74 3.10 24.21 -15.56
N GLU A 75 4.08 24.08 -14.65
CA GLU A 75 5.35 23.41 -14.85
C GLU A 75 5.57 22.34 -13.77
N ASN A 76 6.41 21.34 -14.07
CA ASN A 76 6.79 20.34 -13.09
C ASN A 76 7.54 21.01 -11.92
N ALA A 77 7.30 20.56 -10.70
CA ALA A 77 8.03 21.00 -9.52
C ALA A 77 8.92 19.88 -8.98
N THR A 78 10.19 20.19 -8.73
CA THR A 78 11.11 19.27 -8.06
C THR A 78 10.76 19.16 -6.58
N CYS A 79 10.70 17.94 -6.05
CA CYS A 79 10.44 17.66 -4.64
C CYS A 79 11.70 17.14 -3.95
N ASP A 80 12.18 17.85 -2.94
CA ASP A 80 13.28 17.38 -2.10
C ASP A 80 12.74 16.50 -0.97
N ILE A 81 13.17 15.25 -0.96
CA ILE A 81 12.69 14.22 -0.04
C ILE A 81 13.88 13.59 0.69
N SER A 82 13.80 13.51 2.01
CA SER A 82 14.83 12.88 2.84
C SER A 82 14.24 11.85 3.81
N ALA A 83 15.10 10.99 4.34
CA ALA A 83 14.74 10.06 5.41
C ALA A 83 14.88 10.74 6.78
N VAL A 84 13.90 10.56 7.66
CA VAL A 84 13.94 11.05 9.04
C VAL A 84 14.57 9.99 9.93
N GLY A 85 15.88 10.11 10.17
CA GLY A 85 16.68 9.11 10.88
C GLY A 85 16.13 8.71 12.26
N GLU A 86 15.72 9.67 13.09
CA GLU A 86 15.20 9.39 14.45
C GLU A 86 13.84 8.65 14.46
N LYS A 87 13.13 8.62 13.32
CA LYS A 87 11.84 7.93 13.15
C LYS A 87 11.95 6.69 12.26
N SER A 88 13.16 6.37 11.79
CA SER A 88 13.41 5.28 10.87
C SER A 88 14.30 4.23 11.52
N THR A 89 13.99 2.96 11.28
CA THR A 89 14.90 1.84 11.56
C THR A 89 15.59 1.33 10.30
N ALA A 90 15.07 1.70 9.13
CA ALA A 90 15.61 1.31 7.83
C ALA A 90 16.95 2.00 7.51
N ARG A 91 17.85 1.26 6.85
CA ARG A 91 19.18 1.72 6.44
C ARG A 91 19.24 1.92 4.94
N SER A 92 19.68 3.10 4.49
CA SER A 92 19.82 3.41 3.07
C SER A 92 20.85 2.50 2.39
N GLY A 93 20.53 2.02 1.19
CA GLY A 93 21.36 1.10 0.42
C GLY A 93 21.35 -0.35 0.93
N ILE A 94 20.70 -0.62 2.06
CA ILE A 94 20.55 -1.97 2.61
C ILE A 94 19.08 -2.35 2.62
N ASP A 95 18.23 -1.59 3.29
CA ASP A 95 16.80 -1.90 3.43
C ASP A 95 15.95 -1.18 2.37
N TYR A 96 16.46 -0.10 1.77
CA TYR A 96 15.80 0.63 0.68
C TYR A 96 16.83 1.32 -0.22
N ALA A 97 16.44 1.64 -1.46
CA ALA A 97 17.30 2.36 -2.39
C ALA A 97 17.58 3.79 -1.91
N PRO A 98 18.77 4.37 -2.17
CA PRO A 98 19.02 5.79 -1.90
C PRO A 98 17.94 6.68 -2.53
N LEU A 99 17.40 7.61 -1.74
CA LEU A 99 16.34 8.51 -2.21
C LEU A 99 16.88 9.48 -3.25
N THR A 100 16.10 9.72 -4.30
CA THR A 100 16.34 10.75 -5.30
C THR A 100 15.29 11.85 -5.16
N SER A 101 15.56 13.04 -5.70
CA SER A 101 14.52 14.07 -5.83
C SER A 101 13.30 13.51 -6.58
N GLY A 102 12.11 13.86 -6.08
CA GLY A 102 10.84 13.56 -6.72
C GLY A 102 10.47 14.63 -7.73
N ILE A 103 9.43 14.35 -8.52
CA ILE A 103 8.80 15.32 -9.41
C ILE A 103 7.31 15.32 -9.09
N PHE A 104 6.75 16.51 -8.88
CA PHE A 104 5.32 16.74 -8.91
C PHE A 104 4.96 17.30 -10.29
N HIS A 105 4.25 16.53 -11.11
CA HIS A 105 3.99 16.85 -12.50
C HIS A 105 2.94 17.96 -12.65
N SER A 106 3.12 18.80 -13.67
CA SER A 106 2.15 19.85 -14.01
C SER A 106 0.78 19.28 -14.37
N GLY A 107 -0.27 20.07 -14.11
CA GLY A 107 -1.65 19.71 -14.43
C GLY A 107 -2.28 18.63 -13.52
N LEU A 108 -1.57 18.15 -12.49
CA LEU A 108 -2.09 17.14 -11.55
C LEU A 108 -2.46 17.76 -10.20
N ALA A 109 -3.53 17.24 -9.59
CA ALA A 109 -3.89 17.55 -8.20
C ALA A 109 -3.27 16.54 -7.21
N GLU A 110 -2.95 15.34 -7.69
CA GLU A 110 -2.30 14.28 -6.94
C GLU A 110 -1.20 13.65 -7.79
N ASP A 111 -0.09 13.31 -7.16
CA ASP A 111 1.03 12.64 -7.79
C ASP A 111 1.62 11.57 -6.87
N THR A 112 2.58 10.81 -7.35
CA THR A 112 3.20 9.70 -6.62
C THR A 112 4.72 9.78 -6.66
N TYR A 113 5.33 9.71 -5.49
CA TYR A 113 6.75 9.42 -5.33
C TYR A 113 6.93 7.91 -5.09
N GLU A 114 7.84 7.29 -5.82
CA GLU A 114 8.09 5.85 -5.71
C GLU A 114 9.35 5.58 -4.87
N VAL A 115 9.21 4.68 -3.90
CA VAL A 115 10.30 4.25 -3.02
C VAL A 115 10.57 2.77 -3.26
N THR A 116 11.79 2.44 -3.66
CA THR A 116 12.21 1.04 -3.75
C THR A 116 12.67 0.54 -2.39
N VAL A 117 12.01 -0.51 -1.89
CA VAL A 117 12.30 -1.19 -0.63
C VAL A 117 12.84 -2.59 -0.89
N TYR A 118 13.67 -3.12 0.00
CA TYR A 118 14.36 -4.40 -0.18
C TYR A 118 13.92 -5.46 0.82
N ARG A 119 13.91 -6.71 0.35
CA ARG A 119 13.62 -7.92 1.13
C ARG A 119 14.92 -8.62 1.51
N ASN A 120 15.48 -8.18 2.61
CA ASN A 120 16.66 -8.78 3.21
C ASN A 120 16.29 -10.00 4.05
N GLU A 121 17.26 -10.89 4.31
CA GLU A 121 17.02 -12.09 5.12
C GLU A 121 16.54 -11.76 6.54
N ASP A 122 17.02 -10.65 7.11
CA ASP A 122 16.60 -10.15 8.43
C ASP A 122 15.08 -9.87 8.49
N LEU A 123 14.46 -9.50 7.36
CA LEU A 123 13.02 -9.19 7.27
C LEU A 123 12.12 -10.41 7.52
N LEU A 124 12.67 -11.63 7.44
CA LEU A 124 11.94 -12.84 7.82
C LEU A 124 11.61 -12.88 9.32
N ASN A 125 12.41 -12.19 10.14
CA ASN A 125 12.31 -12.23 11.59
C ASN A 125 12.10 -10.84 12.21
N THR A 126 12.14 -9.79 11.41
CA THR A 126 12.06 -8.38 11.83
C THR A 126 11.18 -7.61 10.86
N ASP A 127 10.89 -6.36 11.21
CA ASP A 127 10.27 -5.39 10.30
C ASP A 127 11.15 -4.13 10.31
N TYR A 128 11.07 -3.30 9.27
CA TYR A 128 11.67 -1.97 9.31
C TYR A 128 10.67 -0.88 8.99
N THR A 129 10.97 0.31 9.51
CA THR A 129 10.19 1.52 9.28
C THR A 129 11.08 2.56 8.62
N LEU A 130 10.57 3.17 7.56
CA LEU A 130 11.17 4.30 6.86
C LEU A 130 10.19 5.47 6.93
N THR A 131 10.57 6.54 7.64
CA THR A 131 9.81 7.79 7.63
C THR A 131 10.48 8.77 6.68
N LEU A 132 9.72 9.31 5.73
CA LEU A 132 10.19 10.34 4.81
C LEU A 132 9.76 11.73 5.27
N SER A 133 10.52 12.73 4.89
CA SER A 133 10.21 14.15 5.01
C SER A 133 10.15 14.77 3.62
N LEU A 134 9.11 15.54 3.34
CA LEU A 134 9.08 16.46 2.21
C LEU A 134 9.70 17.77 2.71
N ASP A 135 10.91 18.09 2.23
CA ASP A 135 11.71 19.18 2.79
C ASP A 135 11.49 20.48 2.02
N ALA A 136 11.37 20.39 0.70
CA ALA A 136 11.06 21.50 -0.18
C ALA A 136 10.33 21.02 -1.43
N VAL A 137 9.53 21.92 -2.02
CA VAL A 137 8.95 21.74 -3.36
C VAL A 137 9.17 23.02 -4.14
N GLU A 138 9.73 22.89 -5.32
CA GLU A 138 10.01 24.03 -6.19
C GLU A 138 8.73 24.83 -6.48
N ASN A 139 8.80 26.16 -6.30
CA ASN A 139 7.68 27.09 -6.52
C ASN A 139 6.39 26.79 -5.71
N CYS A 140 6.48 25.94 -4.67
CA CYS A 140 5.37 25.62 -3.78
C CYS A 140 5.83 25.68 -2.31
N LEU A 141 4.87 25.79 -1.40
CA LEU A 141 5.11 25.62 0.03
C LEU A 141 4.88 24.16 0.43
N VAL A 142 5.68 23.65 1.38
CA VAL A 142 5.38 22.36 2.00
C VAL A 142 4.38 22.58 3.11
N GLY A 143 3.17 22.03 2.96
CA GLY A 143 2.18 22.11 4.01
C GLY A 143 0.85 21.47 3.64
N PRO A 144 -0.02 21.20 4.63
CA PRO A 144 0.13 21.51 6.05
C PRO A 144 1.29 20.79 6.77
N ALA A 145 1.87 21.40 7.81
CA ALA A 145 3.05 20.88 8.53
C ALA A 145 2.84 19.49 9.15
N GLU A 146 1.59 19.14 9.47
CA GLU A 146 1.19 17.82 9.97
C GLU A 146 1.35 16.70 8.93
N TYR A 147 1.33 17.03 7.63
CA TYR A 147 1.40 16.07 6.52
C TYR A 147 2.73 16.14 5.74
N LYS A 148 3.75 16.75 6.34
CA LYS A 148 5.11 16.77 5.75
C LYS A 148 5.85 15.44 5.85
N HIS A 149 5.31 14.49 6.62
CA HIS A 149 5.91 13.16 6.82
C HIS A 149 4.97 12.04 6.39
N VAL A 150 5.55 11.02 5.78
CA VAL A 150 4.92 9.71 5.54
C VAL A 150 5.72 8.63 6.25
N THR A 151 5.04 7.60 6.75
CA THR A 151 5.69 6.43 7.33
C THR A 151 5.41 5.19 6.50
N ILE A 152 6.46 4.51 6.07
CA ILE A 152 6.41 3.23 5.36
C ILE A 152 6.87 2.15 6.32
N GLN A 153 5.99 1.20 6.62
CA GLN A 153 6.32 -0.01 7.36
C GLN A 153 6.47 -1.16 6.38
N VAL A 154 7.65 -1.78 6.34
CA VAL A 154 7.92 -2.93 5.48
C VAL A 154 8.05 -4.19 6.32
N THR A 155 7.37 -5.24 5.87
CA THR A 155 7.29 -6.54 6.55
C THR A 155 7.44 -7.67 5.53
N ASP A 156 7.70 -8.88 6.01
CA ASP A 156 7.59 -10.11 5.22
C ASP A 156 6.86 -11.17 6.05
N ARG A 157 5.64 -10.84 6.47
CA ARG A 157 4.86 -11.67 7.39
C ARG A 157 3.80 -12.43 6.64
N ILE A 158 3.83 -13.75 6.76
CA ILE A 158 2.79 -14.63 6.25
C ILE A 158 1.90 -15.07 7.40
N SER A 159 0.64 -15.35 7.11
CA SER A 159 -0.31 -15.88 8.08
C SER A 159 -1.04 -17.07 7.49
N GLN A 160 -1.49 -17.98 8.35
CA GLN A 160 -2.30 -19.11 7.91
C GLN A 160 -3.59 -18.61 7.24
N PRO A 161 -3.86 -19.00 5.99
CA PRO A 161 -5.09 -18.61 5.33
C PRO A 161 -6.27 -19.40 5.92
N VAL A 162 -7.44 -18.78 5.96
CA VAL A 162 -8.66 -19.37 6.56
C VAL A 162 -8.97 -20.74 5.95
N TRP A 163 -8.73 -20.89 4.64
CA TRP A 163 -9.03 -22.13 3.93
C TRP A 163 -8.12 -23.31 4.29
N TRP A 164 -6.98 -23.10 4.94
CA TRP A 164 -6.04 -24.17 5.27
C TRP A 164 -6.65 -25.27 6.13
N ASN A 165 -7.62 -24.91 6.98
CA ASN A 165 -8.30 -25.83 7.89
C ASN A 165 -9.57 -26.47 7.27
N GLN A 166 -9.86 -26.21 6.00
CA GLN A 166 -11.01 -26.83 5.32
C GLN A 166 -10.71 -28.29 4.97
N SER A 167 -11.75 -29.11 4.86
CA SER A 167 -11.61 -30.54 4.56
C SER A 167 -10.94 -30.81 3.21
N SER A 168 -11.13 -29.92 2.23
CA SER A 168 -10.45 -29.99 0.92
C SER A 168 -8.94 -29.82 1.02
N ALA A 169 -8.46 -29.11 2.05
CA ALA A 169 -7.04 -28.84 2.29
C ALA A 169 -6.38 -29.83 3.24
N ALA A 170 -7.11 -30.84 3.74
CA ALA A 170 -6.64 -31.74 4.80
C ALA A 170 -5.30 -32.42 4.47
N ASN A 171 -5.05 -32.72 3.19
CA ASN A 171 -3.83 -33.39 2.75
C ASN A 171 -2.58 -32.51 2.86
N LEU A 172 -2.70 -31.17 2.95
CA LEU A 172 -1.56 -30.31 3.26
C LEU A 172 -0.99 -30.56 4.68
N GLY A 173 -1.79 -31.16 5.56
CA GLY A 173 -1.43 -31.41 6.95
C GLY A 173 -1.29 -30.13 7.77
N THR A 174 -0.53 -30.20 8.87
CA THR A 174 -0.30 -29.08 9.77
C THR A 174 0.32 -27.89 9.02
N TYR A 175 -0.20 -26.70 9.30
CA TYR A 175 0.30 -25.44 8.75
C TYR A 175 1.74 -25.16 9.21
N SER A 176 2.53 -24.60 8.29
CA SER A 176 3.76 -23.87 8.63
C SER A 176 3.98 -22.75 7.62
N ASP A 177 4.57 -21.65 8.07
CA ASP A 177 4.91 -20.51 7.21
C ASP A 177 5.77 -20.95 6.01
N MET A 178 6.75 -21.82 6.22
CA MET A 178 7.62 -22.31 5.14
C MET A 178 6.83 -23.13 4.12
N LYS A 179 5.96 -24.04 4.56
CA LYS A 179 5.12 -24.83 3.65
C LYS A 179 4.23 -23.93 2.81
N TYR A 180 3.61 -22.92 3.42
CA TYR A 180 2.76 -22.01 2.68
C TYR A 180 3.54 -21.10 1.72
N ARG A 181 4.73 -20.62 2.10
CA ARG A 181 5.60 -19.87 1.17
C ARG A 181 6.01 -20.72 -0.04
N VAL A 182 6.37 -21.99 0.18
CA VAL A 182 6.71 -22.90 -0.93
C VAL A 182 5.49 -23.21 -1.79
N PHE A 183 4.30 -23.29 -1.21
CA PHE A 183 3.04 -23.38 -1.95
C PHE A 183 2.79 -22.13 -2.83
N ILE A 184 3.03 -20.92 -2.31
CA ILE A 184 2.91 -19.68 -3.11
C ILE A 184 3.92 -19.68 -4.27
N ILE A 185 5.14 -20.19 -4.06
CA ILE A 185 6.13 -20.32 -5.14
C ILE A 185 5.65 -21.30 -6.21
N PHE A 186 5.09 -22.45 -5.81
CA PHE A 186 4.50 -23.41 -6.74
C PHE A 186 3.35 -22.78 -7.56
N MET A 187 2.58 -21.90 -6.93
CA MET A 187 1.50 -21.13 -7.56
C MET A 187 1.98 -19.91 -8.36
N ASP A 188 3.28 -19.81 -8.66
CA ASP A 188 3.90 -18.68 -9.37
C ASP A 188 3.60 -17.31 -8.74
N GLY A 189 3.54 -17.28 -7.40
CA GLY A 189 3.25 -16.08 -6.63
C GLY A 189 1.76 -15.80 -6.42
N GLU A 190 0.85 -16.59 -6.99
CA GLU A 190 -0.59 -16.43 -6.74
C GLU A 190 -0.94 -16.78 -5.28
N ILE A 191 -1.56 -15.83 -4.60
CA ILE A 191 -2.05 -16.00 -3.23
C ILE A 191 -3.54 -16.32 -3.28
N LEU A 192 -3.88 -17.55 -2.92
CA LEU A 192 -5.27 -17.97 -2.81
C LEU A 192 -5.92 -17.34 -1.58
N GLU A 193 -6.90 -16.47 -1.78
CA GLU A 193 -7.73 -15.92 -0.70
C GLU A 193 -8.82 -16.90 -0.24
N SER A 194 -9.37 -17.68 -1.19
CA SER A 194 -10.37 -18.72 -0.94
C SER A 194 -10.18 -19.89 -1.90
N LEU A 195 -10.89 -20.99 -1.64
CA LEU A 195 -10.91 -22.19 -2.49
C LEU A 195 -12.13 -22.23 -3.41
N ASP A 196 -12.92 -21.16 -3.51
CA ASP A 196 -14.22 -21.17 -4.20
C ASP A 196 -14.10 -21.48 -5.71
N LYS A 197 -12.91 -21.29 -6.28
CA LYS A 197 -12.60 -21.61 -7.69
C LYS A 197 -12.30 -23.10 -7.91
N TYR A 198 -12.13 -23.88 -6.85
CA TYR A 198 -11.78 -25.29 -6.91
C TYR A 198 -12.91 -26.15 -6.34
N THR A 199 -13.25 -27.22 -7.05
CA THR A 199 -13.92 -28.35 -6.42
C THR A 199 -12.96 -29.00 -5.42
N GLY A 200 -13.51 -29.73 -4.44
CA GLY A 200 -12.69 -30.46 -3.48
C GLY A 200 -11.70 -31.43 -4.14
N ILE A 201 -12.10 -32.07 -5.25
CA ILE A 201 -11.24 -32.99 -6.00
C ILE A 201 -10.11 -32.24 -6.73
N GLU A 202 -10.41 -31.09 -7.35
CA GLU A 202 -9.40 -30.28 -8.03
C GLU A 202 -8.33 -29.77 -7.05
N PHE A 203 -8.75 -29.31 -5.86
CA PHE A 203 -7.78 -28.85 -4.86
C PHE A 203 -6.95 -30.00 -4.28
N VAL A 204 -7.55 -31.17 -4.07
CA VAL A 204 -6.84 -32.38 -3.66
C VAL A 204 -5.80 -32.81 -4.71
N ASN A 205 -6.12 -32.70 -6.00
CA ASN A 205 -5.14 -32.95 -7.08
C ASN A 205 -4.03 -31.89 -7.09
N LEU A 206 -4.36 -30.61 -6.88
CA LEU A 206 -3.37 -29.53 -6.78
C LEU A 206 -2.38 -29.78 -5.63
N ILE A 207 -2.84 -30.30 -4.49
CA ILE A 207 -1.97 -30.66 -3.35
C ILE A 207 -1.03 -31.81 -3.73
N ALA A 208 -1.51 -32.81 -4.47
CA ALA A 208 -0.68 -33.91 -4.95
C ALA A 208 0.39 -33.42 -5.94
N ASP A 209 0.01 -32.53 -6.87
CA ASP A 209 0.94 -31.91 -7.82
C ASP A 209 1.99 -31.05 -7.09
N PHE A 210 1.56 -30.27 -6.09
CA PHE A 210 2.45 -29.50 -5.23
C PHE A 210 3.48 -30.37 -4.52
N LYS A 211 3.05 -31.49 -3.91
CA LYS A 211 3.95 -32.44 -3.24
C LYS A 211 4.96 -33.04 -4.22
N ALA A 212 4.50 -33.47 -5.39
CA ALA A 212 5.36 -34.06 -6.42
C ALA A 212 6.40 -33.05 -6.94
N TRP A 213 5.97 -31.81 -7.21
CA TRP A 213 6.84 -30.72 -7.62
C TRP A 213 7.88 -30.39 -6.54
N TRP A 214 7.48 -30.28 -5.27
CA TRP A 214 8.42 -29.94 -4.20
C TRP A 214 9.45 -31.06 -4.00
N LYS A 215 9.05 -32.33 -4.13
CA LYS A 215 9.99 -33.45 -4.10
C LYS A 215 11.04 -33.37 -5.21
N ASP A 216 10.66 -33.00 -6.43
CA ASP A 216 11.60 -32.80 -7.54
C ASP A 216 12.57 -31.63 -7.25
N GLN A 217 12.04 -30.50 -6.77
CA GLN A 217 12.86 -29.36 -6.36
C GLN A 217 13.84 -29.71 -5.24
N TRP A 218 13.41 -30.49 -4.25
CA TRP A 218 14.25 -30.98 -3.16
C TRP A 218 15.46 -31.75 -3.65
N GLN A 219 15.25 -32.65 -4.63
CA GLN A 219 16.31 -33.47 -5.23
C GLN A 219 17.34 -32.63 -6.01
N GLN A 220 16.92 -31.47 -6.50
CA GLN A 220 17.78 -30.49 -7.17
C GLN A 220 18.50 -29.56 -6.17
N GLY A 221 18.25 -29.70 -4.87
CA GLY A 221 18.85 -28.87 -3.82
C GLY A 221 18.04 -27.63 -3.46
N ASN A 222 16.84 -27.46 -4.02
CA ASN A 222 15.97 -26.32 -3.76
C ASN A 222 14.98 -26.62 -2.62
N TYR A 223 14.59 -25.57 -1.88
CA TYR A 223 13.53 -25.62 -0.86
C TYR A 223 13.68 -26.76 0.17
N GLN A 224 14.92 -26.98 0.63
CA GLN A 224 15.25 -28.02 1.61
C GLN A 224 14.90 -27.62 3.04
N TYR A 225 13.60 -27.64 3.35
CA TYR A 225 13.06 -27.33 4.67
C TYR A 225 12.65 -28.59 5.45
N TYR A 226 12.92 -28.62 6.74
CA TYR A 226 12.58 -29.74 7.62
C TYR A 226 11.38 -29.40 8.51
N ASP A 227 10.67 -30.42 8.95
CA ASP A 227 9.66 -30.30 10.01
C ASP A 227 10.34 -29.98 11.37
N THR A 228 9.52 -29.78 12.41
CA THR A 228 9.94 -29.47 13.78
C THR A 228 10.89 -30.50 14.42
N ASP A 229 10.94 -31.73 13.88
CA ASP A 229 11.90 -32.75 14.29
C ASP A 229 13.32 -32.54 13.73
N GLY A 230 13.49 -31.62 12.78
CA GLY A 230 14.75 -31.28 12.14
C GLY A 230 15.29 -32.35 11.18
N VAL A 231 14.52 -33.40 10.88
CA VAL A 231 14.98 -34.54 10.06
C VAL A 231 14.01 -34.92 8.95
N THR A 232 12.70 -34.78 9.16
CA THR A 232 11.68 -35.09 8.17
C THR A 232 11.59 -33.95 7.15
N PRO A 233 11.80 -34.19 5.84
CA PRO A 233 11.54 -33.19 4.82
C PRO A 233 10.09 -32.68 4.90
N LEU A 234 9.91 -31.36 4.89
CA LEU A 234 8.60 -30.76 5.12
C LEU A 234 7.55 -31.17 4.07
N TYR A 235 7.97 -31.46 2.83
CA TYR A 235 7.10 -31.97 1.77
C TYR A 235 6.55 -33.37 2.07
N GLU A 236 7.25 -34.19 2.88
CA GLU A 236 6.80 -35.54 3.28
C GLU A 236 5.65 -35.49 4.29
N THR A 237 5.46 -34.34 4.95
CA THR A 237 4.32 -34.12 5.85
C THR A 237 2.99 -33.88 5.11
N ILE A 238 3.04 -33.72 3.78
CA ILE A 238 1.85 -33.64 2.92
C ILE A 238 1.35 -35.06 2.68
N LEU A 239 0.09 -35.33 3.01
CA LEU A 239 -0.52 -36.66 2.91
C LEU A 239 -0.78 -37.03 1.46
N ASP A 240 -0.64 -38.33 1.15
CA ASP A 240 -1.11 -38.89 -0.11
C ASP A 240 -2.64 -39.05 -0.10
N ASN A 241 -3.24 -39.05 -1.29
CA ASN A 241 -4.69 -39.24 -1.48
C ASN A 241 -5.14 -40.67 -1.21
#